data_AF-A0A382TSF0-F1
#
_entry.id   AF-A0A382TSF0-F1
#
_cell.length_a   1.000
_cell.length_b   1.000
_cell.length_c   1.000
_cell.angle_alpha   90.00
_cell.angle_beta   90.00
_cell.angle_gamma   90.00
#
_symmetry.space_group_name_H-M   'P 1'
#
loop_
_entity.id
_entity.type
_entity.pdbx_description
1 polymer ?
#
loop_
_entity_poly.entity_id
_entity_poly.type
_entity_poly.pdbx_seq_one_letter_code
_entity_poly.pdbx_strand_id
1 'polypeptide(L)'
;VQSEYLFELGGENKELARIEAMELLKTEMYKPEKNFEEGRIATITVSRKLTPATIRRLGMTKRVSRIILSSKEKNIEKAIEKLPRID
;
A
#
# COMPACT_ATOMS: atom_id res chain seq x y z
N VAL A 1 -5.65 11.29 8.82
CA VAL A 1 -5.76 9.82 8.85
C VAL A 1 -4.77 9.26 7.86
N GLN A 2 -3.72 8.59 8.33
CA GLN A 2 -2.80 7.87 7.45
C GLN A 2 -3.51 6.64 6.84
N SER A 3 -3.15 6.26 5.63
CA SER A 3 -3.68 5.08 4.94
C SER A 3 -2.54 4.20 4.50
N GLU A 4 -2.66 2.90 4.75
CA GLU A 4 -1.67 1.91 4.35
C GLU A 4 -2.16 1.11 3.14
N TYR A 5 -1.23 0.80 2.25
CA TYR A 5 -1.50 0.11 1.00
C TYR A 5 -0.46 -0.98 0.75
N LEU A 6 -0.93 -2.11 0.22
CA LEU A 6 -0.14 -3.18 -0.34
C LEU A 6 0.02 -2.95 -1.85
N PHE A 7 1.25 -2.93 -2.30
CA PHE A 7 1.64 -2.84 -3.70
C PHE A 7 2.17 -4.20 -4.16
N GLU A 8 1.53 -4.77 -5.16
CA GLU A 8 2.08 -5.88 -5.94
C GLU A 8 2.89 -5.29 -7.10
N LEU A 9 4.21 -5.21 -6.90
CA LEU A 9 5.15 -4.67 -7.88
C LEU A 9 5.22 -5.59 -9.10
N GLY A 10 5.07 -4.98 -10.28
CA GLY A 10 5.10 -5.61 -11.58
C GLY A 10 6.43 -5.40 -12.32
N GLY A 11 6.42 -5.82 -13.59
CA GLY A 11 7.59 -5.73 -14.47
C GLY A 11 8.66 -6.78 -14.18
N GLU A 12 9.70 -6.76 -15.02
CA GLU A 12 10.90 -7.59 -14.85
C GLU A 12 11.78 -7.10 -13.70
N ASN A 13 11.74 -5.79 -13.41
CA ASN A 13 12.56 -5.14 -12.38
C ASN A 13 11.71 -4.56 -11.23
N LYS A 14 11.68 -5.29 -10.12
CA LYS A 14 10.97 -4.91 -8.88
C LYS A 14 11.51 -3.64 -8.23
N GLU A 15 12.81 -3.39 -8.36
CA GLU A 15 13.44 -2.22 -7.73
C GLU A 15 13.01 -0.94 -8.45
N LEU A 16 12.97 -0.98 -9.79
CA LEU A 16 12.49 0.12 -10.60
C LEU A 16 11.00 0.41 -10.35
N ALA A 17 10.18 -0.64 -10.24
CA ALA A 17 8.75 -0.50 -9.90
C ALA A 17 8.54 0.19 -8.55
N ARG A 18 9.36 -0.15 -7.56
CA ARG A 18 9.32 0.51 -6.24
C ARG A 18 9.71 1.99 -6.33
N ILE A 19 10.77 2.30 -7.07
CA ILE A 19 11.23 3.69 -7.26
C ILE A 19 10.14 4.51 -7.94
N GLU A 20 9.53 3.99 -9.01
CA GLU A 20 8.40 4.63 -9.69
C GLU A 20 7.27 4.95 -8.72
N ALA A 21 6.81 3.95 -7.95
CA ALA A 21 5.73 4.13 -7.00
C ALA A 21 6.05 5.19 -5.95
N MET A 22 7.25 5.16 -5.35
CA MET A 22 7.66 6.13 -4.34
C MET A 22 7.75 7.56 -4.91
N GLU A 23 8.34 7.73 -6.09
CA GLU A 23 8.50 9.06 -6.71
C GLU A 23 7.17 9.64 -7.19
N LEU A 24 6.29 8.83 -7.77
CA LEU A 24 4.94 9.27 -8.13
C LEU A 24 4.17 9.76 -6.90
N LEU A 25 4.19 8.98 -5.81
CA LEU A 25 3.48 9.33 -4.58
C LEU A 25 4.06 10.56 -3.87
N LYS A 26 5.38 10.75 -3.89
CA LYS A 26 6.03 11.98 -3.39
C LYS A 26 5.60 13.19 -4.23
N THR A 27 5.65 13.07 -5.55
CA THR A 27 5.29 14.14 -6.50
C THR A 27 3.83 14.57 -6.31
N GLU A 28 2.93 13.63 -6.06
CA GLU A 28 1.53 13.92 -5.75
C GLU A 28 1.29 14.30 -4.26
N MET A 29 2.35 14.57 -3.49
CA MET A 29 2.28 15.04 -2.10
C MET A 29 1.58 14.08 -1.14
N TYR A 30 1.71 12.76 -1.37
CA TYR A 30 1.16 11.74 -0.45
C TYR A 30 2.07 11.44 0.74
N LYS A 31 3.33 11.90 0.75
CA LYS A 31 4.33 11.63 1.80
C LYS A 31 4.47 10.11 2.07
N PRO A 32 4.90 9.33 1.07
CA PRO A 32 4.97 7.88 1.21
C PRO A 32 6.09 7.46 2.17
N GLU A 33 5.77 6.51 3.04
CA GLU A 33 6.70 5.84 3.96
C GLU A 33 6.66 4.34 3.70
N LYS A 34 7.83 3.73 3.50
CA LYS A 34 7.95 2.28 3.27
C LYS A 34 7.97 1.55 4.61
N ASN A 35 7.10 0.55 4.78
CA ASN A 35 7.05 -0.22 6.03
C ASN A 35 7.58 -1.65 5.87
N PHE A 36 7.23 -2.33 4.78
CA PHE A 36 7.56 -3.74 4.54
C PHE A 36 7.90 -3.99 3.06
N GLU A 37 8.80 -4.92 2.78
CA GLU A 37 9.09 -5.40 1.43
C GLU A 37 9.55 -6.87 1.46
N GLU A 38 8.90 -7.71 0.66
CA GLU A 38 9.23 -9.12 0.49
C GLU A 38 8.88 -9.55 -0.94
N GLY A 39 9.86 -10.07 -1.69
CA GLY A 39 9.66 -10.47 -3.08
C GLY A 39 9.16 -9.32 -3.98
N ARG A 40 7.90 -9.40 -4.42
CA ARG A 40 7.20 -8.39 -5.24
C ARG A 40 6.19 -7.57 -4.43
N ILE A 41 6.10 -7.78 -3.13
CA ILE A 41 5.12 -7.13 -2.27
C ILE A 41 5.82 -6.04 -1.47
N ALA A 42 5.25 -4.84 -1.49
CA ALA A 42 5.68 -3.73 -0.63
C ALA A 42 4.46 -3.14 0.07
N THR A 43 4.61 -2.71 1.32
CA THR A 43 3.60 -1.88 1.98
C THR A 43 4.09 -0.44 2.13
N ILE A 44 3.21 0.49 1.76
CA ILE A 44 3.49 1.92 1.77
C ILE A 44 2.37 2.62 2.55
N THR A 45 2.76 3.33 3.60
CA THR A 45 1.88 4.29 4.28
C THR A 45 1.90 5.61 3.55
N VAL A 46 0.73 6.24 3.41
CA VAL A 46 0.56 7.56 2.82
C VAL A 46 -0.30 8.44 3.73
N SER A 47 -0.11 9.75 3.64
CA SER A 47 -0.80 10.76 4.46
C SER A 47 -2.31 10.87 4.20
N ARG A 48 -2.81 10.39 3.05
CA ARG A 48 -4.22 10.38 2.66
C ARG A 48 -4.52 9.24 1.67
N LYS A 49 -5.81 8.89 1.51
CA LYS A 49 -6.27 7.83 0.60
C LYS A 49 -5.84 8.11 -0.84
N LEU A 50 -5.26 7.12 -1.52
CA LEU A 50 -4.93 7.18 -2.94
C LEU A 50 -6.21 7.31 -3.78
N THR A 51 -6.16 8.17 -4.79
CA THR A 51 -7.23 8.30 -5.77
C THR A 51 -7.12 7.22 -6.86
N PRO A 52 -8.22 6.85 -7.52
CA PRO A 52 -8.16 5.98 -8.69
C PRO A 52 -7.28 6.52 -9.82
N ALA A 53 -7.18 7.85 -9.96
CA ALA A 53 -6.31 8.49 -10.95
C ALA A 53 -4.83 8.26 -10.63
N THR A 54 -4.43 8.46 -9.37
CA THR A 54 -3.06 8.16 -8.89
C THR A 54 -2.71 6.68 -9.11
N ILE A 55 -3.61 5.76 -8.76
CA ILE A 55 -3.37 4.31 -8.91
C ILE A 55 -3.15 3.94 -10.37
N ARG A 56 -3.93 4.51 -11.30
CA ARG A 56 -3.80 4.25 -12.75
C ARG A 56 -2.49 4.73 -13.35
N ARG A 57 -1.77 5.64 -12.69
CA ARG A 57 -0.48 6.17 -13.15
C ARG A 57 0.71 5.28 -12.78
N LEU A 58 0.50 4.24 -11.97
CA LEU A 58 1.53 3.27 -11.61
C LEU A 58 1.71 2.28 -12.76
N GLY A 59 2.67 2.53 -13.65
CA GLY A 59 2.91 1.74 -14.85
C GLY A 59 3.55 0.38 -14.57
N MET A 60 4.33 0.28 -13.49
CA MET A 60 5.02 -0.95 -13.09
C MET A 60 4.43 -1.59 -11.83
N THR A 61 3.19 -1.29 -11.48
CA THR A 61 2.48 -1.92 -10.36
C THR A 61 1.30 -2.74 -10.88
N LYS A 62 1.24 -4.03 -10.55
CA LYS A 62 0.13 -4.91 -10.97
C LYS A 62 -1.14 -4.64 -10.20
N ARG A 63 -1.03 -4.41 -8.89
CA ARG A 63 -2.17 -4.21 -8.00
C ARG A 63 -1.82 -3.30 -6.83
N VAL A 64 -2.80 -2.48 -6.45
CA VAL A 64 -2.78 -1.69 -5.22
C VAL A 64 -4.01 -2.03 -4.40
N SER A 65 -3.79 -2.51 -3.17
CA SER A 65 -4.86 -2.87 -2.24
C SER A 65 -4.72 -2.04 -0.97
N ARG A 66 -5.82 -1.46 -0.48
CA ARG A 66 -5.80 -0.76 0.80
C ARG A 66 -5.78 -1.78 1.94
N ILE A 67 -4.87 -1.61 2.90
CA ILE A 67 -4.85 -2.40 4.12
C ILE A 67 -5.83 -1.79 5.11
N ILE A 68 -6.82 -2.58 5.53
CA ILE A 68 -7.85 -2.15 6.49
C ILE A 68 -7.50 -2.55 7.93
N LEU A 69 -6.64 -3.55 8.10
CA LEU A 69 -6.14 -4.03 9.38
C LEU A 69 -4.74 -4.62 9.20
N SER A 70 -3.82 -4.19 10.05
CA SER A 70 -2.51 -4.83 10.24
C SER A 70 -2.40 -5.22 11.71
N SER A 71 -2.10 -6.50 11.99
CA SER A 71 -2.10 -7.04 13.34
C SER A 71 -1.03 -8.13 13.48
N LYS A 72 -0.38 -8.17 14.64
CA LYS A 72 0.50 -9.28 15.05
C LYS A 72 -0.28 -10.44 15.69
N GLU A 73 -1.57 -10.27 15.91
CA GLU A 73 -2.45 -11.32 16.44
C GLU A 73 -2.54 -12.47 15.43
N LYS A 74 -2.29 -13.70 15.91
CA LYS A 74 -2.33 -14.90 15.08
C LYS A 74 -3.73 -15.48 14.99
N ASN A 75 -4.57 -15.23 15.99
CA ASN A 75 -5.97 -15.63 15.96
C ASN A 75 -6.77 -14.62 15.11
N ILE A 76 -7.29 -15.10 13.97
CA ILE A 76 -8.03 -14.26 13.01
C ILE A 76 -9.30 -13.67 13.64
N GLU A 77 -10.03 -14.42 14.46
CA GLU A 77 -11.27 -13.95 15.11
C GLU A 77 -10.98 -12.73 15.99
N LYS A 78 -9.97 -12.83 16.86
CA LYS A 78 -9.50 -11.72 17.71
C LYS A 78 -8.94 -10.54 16.91
N ALA A 79 -8.36 -10.80 15.75
CA ALA A 79 -7.89 -9.73 14.87
C ALA A 79 -9.07 -8.98 14.25
N ILE A 80 -10.09 -9.70 13.78
CA ILE A 80 -11.30 -9.13 13.17
C ILE A 80 -12.09 -8.31 14.18
N GLU A 81 -12.13 -8.69 15.47
CA GLU A 81 -12.77 -7.89 16.53
C GLU A 81 -12.23 -6.46 16.65
N LYS A 82 -11.00 -6.19 16.18
CA LYS A 82 -10.40 -4.86 16.17
C LYS A 82 -10.83 -4.00 14.98
N LEU A 83 -11.50 -4.58 13.98
CA LEU A 83 -12.04 -3.82 12.86
C LEU A 83 -13.23 -2.98 13.33
N PRO A 84 -13.32 -1.71 12.89
CA PRO A 84 -14.53 -0.92 13.12
C PRO A 84 -15.73 -1.63 12.49
N ARG A 85 -16.83 -1.73 13.24
CA ARG A 85 -18.09 -2.24 12.71
C ARG A 85 -18.60 -1.30 11.62
N ILE A 86 -19.12 -1.88 10.55
CA ILE A 86 -19.81 -1.15 9.49
C ILE A 86 -21.28 -1.14 9.92
N ASP A 87 -21.83 0.05 10.18
CA ASP A 87 -23.27 0.25 10.44
C ASP A 87 -24.08 0.13 9.15
#